data_AF-A0A1M3NAC9-F1
#
_entry.id   AF-A0A1M3NAC9-F1
#
_cell.length_a   1.000
_cell.length_b   1.000
_cell.length_c   1.000
_cell.angle_alpha   90.00
_cell.angle_beta   90.00
_cell.angle_gamma   90.00
#
_symmetry.space_group_name_H-M   'P 1'
#
loop_
_entity.id
_entity.type
_entity.pdbx_description
1 polymer ?
#
loop_
_entity_poly.entity_id
_entity_poly.type
_entity_poly.pdbx_seq_one_letter_code
_entity_poly.pdbx_strand_id
1 'polypeptide(L)'
;MGTWGQGLYDNDGALDELGDLFDTLPLHAGAVPMATTVGLATWLNAPTSDRFVEAVREHQDWVQALPKAVQELLHRFVREREAFTEPRSRSTELTEILGGHCDGPRYDALLTLPGSEKVIEELGNAAAERLEDGLRSASDLYDSSSAIGCLGVLLELAVRGHWSARREAVEEWRLSVARLDEETGDERDFWDDYLARVRRGLRLLQSPRYRGPRPSH
;
A
#
# COMPACT_ATOMS: atom_id res chain seq x y z
N MET A 1 2.89 -21.65 12.66
CA MET A 1 2.73 -21.35 11.23
C MET A 1 1.82 -20.15 11.15
N GLY A 2 2.33 -19.05 10.58
CA GLY A 2 1.70 -17.73 10.64
C GLY A 2 0.34 -17.68 9.95
N THR A 3 -0.35 -16.56 10.13
CA THR A 3 -1.68 -16.18 9.64
C THR A 3 -1.85 -16.12 8.11
N TRP A 4 -0.92 -16.72 7.37
CA TRP A 4 -0.90 -16.74 5.92
C TRP A 4 -2.18 -17.46 5.47
N GLY A 5 -3.10 -16.75 4.84
CA GLY A 5 -4.40 -17.30 4.42
C GLY A 5 -5.62 -16.48 4.83
N GLN A 6 -5.47 -15.50 5.73
CA GLN A 6 -6.55 -14.54 6.00
C GLN A 6 -6.57 -13.37 5.00
N GLY A 7 -5.47 -13.14 4.27
CA GLY A 7 -5.33 -12.05 3.30
C GLY A 7 -3.91 -11.90 2.74
N LEU A 8 -3.75 -11.01 1.74
CA LEU A 8 -2.44 -10.76 1.11
C LEU A 8 -1.41 -10.16 2.08
N TYR A 9 -1.84 -9.33 3.05
CA TYR A 9 -0.95 -8.74 4.06
C TYR A 9 -0.65 -9.65 5.24
N ASP A 10 -1.26 -10.83 5.30
CA ASP A 10 -1.20 -11.68 6.49
C ASP A 10 0.03 -12.63 6.44
N ASN A 11 1.13 -12.16 5.81
CA ASN A 11 2.43 -12.80 5.77
C ASN A 11 3.54 -11.80 6.14
N ASP A 12 4.54 -12.25 6.91
CA ASP A 12 5.58 -11.36 7.45
C ASP A 12 6.38 -10.66 6.33
N GLY A 13 6.63 -11.35 5.23
CA GLY A 13 7.33 -10.79 4.07
C GLY A 13 6.60 -9.59 3.45
N ALA A 14 5.27 -9.60 3.40
CA ALA A 14 4.48 -8.46 2.94
C ALA A 14 4.53 -7.26 3.91
N LEU A 15 4.68 -7.51 5.21
CA LEU A 15 4.84 -6.45 6.20
C LEU A 15 6.21 -5.79 6.12
N ASP A 16 7.26 -6.59 5.93
CA ASP A 16 8.62 -6.11 5.69
C ASP A 16 8.68 -5.29 4.40
N GLU A 17 8.09 -5.81 3.32
CA GLU A 17 8.01 -5.14 2.02
C GLU A 17 7.29 -3.78 2.12
N LEU A 18 6.19 -3.72 2.90
CA LEU A 18 5.49 -2.47 3.18
C LEU A 18 6.39 -1.49 3.95
N GLY A 19 7.13 -1.97 4.96
CA GLY A 19 8.11 -1.15 5.69
C GLY A 19 9.15 -0.54 4.75
N ASP A 20 9.76 -1.39 3.92
CA ASP A 20 10.78 -1.00 2.95
C ASP A 20 10.25 -0.01 1.89
N LEU A 21 8.98 -0.14 1.48
CA LEU A 21 8.36 0.82 0.55
C LEU A 21 8.27 2.20 1.19
N PHE A 22 7.83 2.25 2.44
CA PHE A 22 7.73 3.51 3.18
C PHE A 22 9.09 4.14 3.45
N ASP A 23 10.17 3.38 3.50
CA ASP A 23 11.53 3.89 3.67
C ASP A 23 12.02 4.70 2.46
N THR A 24 11.42 4.48 1.28
CA THR A 24 11.72 5.24 0.06
C THR A 24 10.98 6.58 -0.03
N LEU A 25 9.95 6.80 0.80
CA LEU A 25 9.10 7.98 0.67
C LEU A 25 9.75 9.27 1.19
N PRO A 26 9.43 10.43 0.59
CA PRO A 26 10.09 11.70 0.83
C PRO A 26 9.68 12.38 2.15
N LEU A 27 10.07 11.80 3.28
CA LEU A 27 9.70 12.29 4.61
C LEU A 27 10.32 13.65 4.98
N HIS A 28 11.52 13.95 4.46
CA HIS A 28 12.26 15.19 4.74
C HIS A 28 12.33 16.13 3.52
N ALA A 29 11.41 16.01 2.57
CA ALA A 29 11.39 16.82 1.35
C ALA A 29 10.47 18.06 1.43
N GLY A 30 9.91 18.37 2.60
CA GLY A 30 9.06 19.52 2.84
C GLY A 30 7.71 19.18 3.48
N ALA A 31 6.91 20.21 3.74
CA ALA A 31 5.67 20.10 4.52
C ALA A 31 4.63 19.15 3.90
N VAL A 32 4.33 19.32 2.61
CA VAL A 32 3.33 18.50 1.92
C VAL A 32 3.81 17.05 1.76
N PRO A 33 5.04 16.77 1.29
CA PRO A 33 5.54 15.41 1.22
C PRO A 33 5.56 14.67 2.55
N MET A 34 5.99 15.34 3.62
CA MET A 34 5.97 14.79 4.98
C MET A 34 4.53 14.46 5.42
N ALA A 35 3.60 15.42 5.32
CA ALA A 35 2.21 15.22 5.75
C ALA A 35 1.53 14.09 4.96
N THR A 36 1.77 14.02 3.65
CA THR A 36 1.23 12.98 2.77
C THR A 36 1.80 11.61 3.13
N THR A 37 3.10 11.52 3.39
CA THR A 37 3.77 10.28 3.81
C THR A 37 3.20 9.78 5.14
N VAL A 38 3.00 10.66 6.13
CA VAL A 38 2.34 10.32 7.40
C VAL A 38 0.91 9.84 7.18
N GLY A 39 0.16 10.50 6.29
CA GLY A 39 -1.19 10.10 5.92
C GLY A 39 -1.26 8.71 5.30
N LEU A 40 -0.35 8.41 4.37
CA LEU A 40 -0.22 7.09 3.74
C LEU A 40 0.19 6.02 4.76
N ALA A 41 1.18 6.31 5.61
CA ALA A 41 1.68 5.37 6.62
C ALA A 41 0.59 5.03 7.63
N THR A 42 -0.21 6.02 8.00
CA THR A 42 -1.36 5.83 8.89
C THR A 42 -2.45 5.00 8.23
N TRP A 43 -2.82 5.32 6.98
CA TRP A 43 -3.86 4.61 6.26
C TRP A 43 -3.50 3.13 6.01
N LEU A 44 -2.28 2.87 5.57
CA LEU A 44 -1.79 1.51 5.33
C LEU A 44 -1.29 0.82 6.62
N ASN A 45 -1.41 1.50 7.76
CA ASN A 45 -0.91 1.07 9.07
C ASN A 45 0.50 0.44 8.97
N ALA A 46 1.41 1.16 8.31
CA ALA A 46 2.75 0.69 8.02
C ALA A 46 3.58 0.55 9.32
N PRO A 47 4.44 -0.48 9.45
CA PRO A 47 5.12 -0.81 10.70
C PRO A 47 6.18 0.20 11.20
N THR A 48 6.34 1.37 10.58
CA THR A 48 7.51 2.25 10.76
C THR A 48 7.22 3.55 11.53
N SER A 49 6.59 3.45 12.71
CA SER A 49 5.90 4.58 13.34
C SER A 49 6.77 5.68 14.02
N ASP A 50 7.94 5.36 14.56
CA ASP A 50 8.72 6.32 15.38
C ASP A 50 9.38 7.42 14.52
N ARG A 51 9.97 7.06 13.39
CA ARG A 51 10.60 8.03 12.48
C ARG A 51 9.64 9.09 11.95
N PHE A 52 8.36 8.73 11.77
CA PHE A 52 7.33 9.67 11.33
C PHE A 52 7.00 10.69 12.44
N VAL A 53 6.93 10.22 13.69
CA VAL A 53 6.73 11.10 14.85
C VAL A 53 7.94 12.03 15.01
N GLU A 54 9.14 11.50 14.87
CA GLU A 54 10.39 12.27 14.90
C GLU A 54 10.43 13.33 13.80
N ALA A 55 10.15 12.96 12.55
CA ALA A 55 10.10 13.91 11.45
C ALA A 55 9.09 15.04 11.69
N VAL A 56 7.88 14.73 12.18
CA VAL A 56 6.90 15.78 12.52
C VAL A 56 7.42 16.69 13.64
N ARG A 57 8.10 16.14 14.65
CA ARG A 57 8.70 16.92 15.76
C ARG A 57 9.89 17.76 15.33
N GLU A 58 10.74 17.26 14.43
CA GLU A 58 11.90 17.97 13.93
C GLU A 58 11.49 19.16 13.03
N HIS A 59 10.46 18.97 12.21
CA HIS A 59 10.04 19.93 11.21
C HIS A 59 8.78 20.71 11.63
N GLN A 60 8.74 21.22 12.87
CA GLN A 60 7.58 21.98 13.38
C GLN A 60 7.23 23.20 12.53
N ASP A 61 8.22 23.89 11.96
CA ASP A 61 7.98 25.05 11.09
C ASP A 61 7.19 24.66 9.83
N TRP A 62 7.43 23.46 9.29
CA TRP A 62 6.66 22.92 8.18
C TRP A 62 5.22 22.63 8.58
N VAL A 63 5.02 22.07 9.78
CA VAL A 63 3.68 21.82 10.32
C VAL A 63 2.91 23.15 10.43
N GLN A 64 3.51 24.19 11.01
CA GLN A 64 2.84 25.50 11.16
C GLN A 64 2.46 26.16 9.83
N ALA A 65 3.12 25.82 8.72
CA ALA A 65 2.80 26.32 7.40
C ALA A 65 1.62 25.60 6.72
N LEU A 66 1.17 24.46 7.25
CA LEU A 66 0.07 23.66 6.68
C LEU A 66 -1.31 24.19 7.11
N PRO A 67 -2.40 23.79 6.43
CA PRO A 67 -3.76 24.11 6.87
C PRO A 67 -4.03 23.63 8.29
N LYS A 68 -4.84 24.38 9.06
CA LYS A 68 -5.11 24.09 10.48
C LYS A 68 -5.60 22.66 10.74
N ALA A 69 -6.48 22.13 9.89
CA ALA A 69 -6.96 20.76 10.01
C ALA A 69 -5.83 19.72 9.90
N VAL A 70 -4.83 19.98 9.05
CA VAL A 70 -3.64 19.13 8.89
C VAL A 70 -2.71 19.26 10.09
N GLN A 71 -2.50 20.47 10.59
CA GLN A 71 -1.74 20.71 11.83
C GLN A 71 -2.31 19.90 12.99
N GLU A 72 -3.63 19.97 13.20
CA GLU A 72 -4.33 19.26 14.26
C GLU A 72 -4.15 17.74 14.13
N LEU A 73 -4.24 17.20 12.91
CA LEU A 73 -4.00 15.78 12.66
C LEU A 73 -2.55 15.37 12.96
N LEU A 74 -1.55 16.13 12.50
CA LEU A 74 -0.14 15.83 12.74
C LEU A 74 0.23 15.96 14.22
N HIS A 75 -0.30 16.95 14.93
CA HIS A 75 -0.11 17.09 16.38
C HIS A 75 -0.79 15.95 17.15
N ARG A 76 -1.99 15.53 16.72
CA ARG A 76 -2.68 14.37 17.30
C ARG A 76 -1.90 13.09 17.06
N PHE A 77 -1.39 12.86 15.84
CA PHE A 77 -0.54 11.72 15.51
C PHE A 77 0.68 11.63 16.45
N VAL A 78 1.36 12.75 16.72
CA VAL A 78 2.50 12.81 17.65
C VAL A 78 2.12 12.53 19.11
N ARG A 79 0.90 12.90 19.55
CA ARG A 79 0.45 12.77 20.94
C ARG A 79 -0.21 11.42 21.25
N GLU A 80 -0.97 10.90 20.30
CA GLU A 80 -1.93 9.80 20.47
C GLU A 80 -1.71 8.69 19.43
N ARG A 81 -0.46 8.35 19.15
CA ARG A 81 -0.07 7.46 18.04
C ARG A 81 -0.93 6.20 17.90
N GLU A 82 -1.09 5.44 18.99
CA GLU A 82 -1.84 4.17 18.98
C GLU A 82 -3.31 4.40 18.62
N ALA A 83 -3.99 5.30 19.34
CA ALA A 83 -5.38 5.64 19.05
C ALA A 83 -5.56 6.32 17.67
N PHE A 84 -4.50 6.93 17.13
CA PHE A 84 -4.53 7.56 15.81
C PHE A 84 -4.51 6.55 14.67
N THR A 85 -3.96 5.35 14.87
CA THR A 85 -3.90 4.26 13.87
C THR A 85 -4.97 3.17 14.08
N GLU A 86 -5.73 3.22 15.17
CA GLU A 86 -6.74 2.20 15.53
C GLU A 86 -7.95 2.08 14.59
N PRO A 87 -8.60 3.17 14.13
CA PRO A 87 -9.81 3.03 13.31
C PRO A 87 -9.49 2.42 11.94
N ARG A 88 -10.20 1.36 11.57
CA ARG A 88 -10.07 0.70 10.26
C ARG A 88 -10.85 1.45 9.18
N SER A 89 -10.31 1.52 7.98
CA SER A 89 -10.94 2.25 6.85
C SER A 89 -11.12 1.44 5.58
N ARG A 90 -10.59 0.20 5.55
CA ARG A 90 -10.72 -0.72 4.42
C ARG A 90 -12.18 -1.08 4.15
N SER A 91 -12.53 -1.15 2.86
CA SER A 91 -13.85 -1.59 2.44
C SER A 91 -13.98 -3.12 2.58
N THR A 92 -15.21 -3.63 2.72
CA THR A 92 -15.45 -5.09 2.77
C THR A 92 -14.85 -5.84 1.58
N GLU A 93 -14.93 -5.28 0.37
CA GLU A 93 -14.34 -5.89 -0.84
C GLU A 93 -12.82 -6.05 -0.72
N LEU A 94 -12.13 -5.05 -0.17
CA LEU A 94 -10.69 -5.13 0.05
C LEU A 94 -10.33 -6.00 1.26
N THR A 95 -11.13 -6.02 2.33
CA THR A 95 -10.88 -6.89 3.49
C THR A 95 -10.87 -8.36 3.11
N GLU A 96 -11.76 -8.78 2.20
CA GLU A 96 -11.80 -10.17 1.70
C GLU A 96 -10.55 -10.58 0.90
N ILE A 97 -9.81 -9.61 0.36
CA ILE A 97 -8.60 -9.84 -0.45
C ILE A 97 -7.35 -9.67 0.41
N LEU A 98 -7.27 -8.56 1.13
CA LEU A 98 -6.07 -8.09 1.82
C LEU A 98 -5.96 -8.60 3.25
N GLY A 99 -7.06 -9.02 3.86
CA GLY A 99 -7.09 -9.46 5.25
C GLY A 99 -7.31 -8.32 6.23
N GLY A 100 -6.95 -8.56 7.48
CA GLY A 100 -7.15 -7.64 8.60
C GLY A 100 -5.90 -6.81 8.98
N HIS A 101 -4.72 -7.20 8.51
CA HIS A 101 -3.48 -6.47 8.72
C HIS A 101 -3.38 -5.22 7.81
N CYS A 102 -2.52 -4.27 8.18
CA CYS A 102 -2.26 -3.05 7.40
C CYS A 102 -3.51 -2.20 7.09
N ASP A 103 -4.52 -2.21 7.97
CA ASP A 103 -5.79 -1.48 7.83
C ASP A 103 -5.87 -0.39 8.89
N GLY A 104 -5.40 0.81 8.55
CA GLY A 104 -5.50 1.97 9.42
C GLY A 104 -6.49 3.01 8.91
N PRO A 105 -6.62 4.14 9.61
CA PRO A 105 -7.58 5.17 9.28
C PRO A 105 -7.08 6.02 8.13
N ARG A 106 -8.01 6.36 7.23
CA ARG A 106 -7.76 7.29 6.16
C ARG A 106 -8.13 8.71 6.59
N TYR A 107 -7.14 9.60 6.61
CA TYR A 107 -7.31 11.02 6.89
C TYR A 107 -7.13 11.86 5.62
N ASP A 108 -8.24 12.15 4.94
CA ASP A 108 -8.24 12.80 3.61
C ASP A 108 -7.49 14.13 3.60
N ALA A 109 -7.57 14.91 4.67
CA ALA A 109 -6.86 16.18 4.79
C ALA A 109 -5.33 16.05 4.64
N LEU A 110 -4.75 14.88 4.97
CA LEU A 110 -3.32 14.61 4.77
C LEU A 110 -2.99 14.18 3.33
N LEU A 111 -3.98 13.68 2.59
CA LEU A 111 -3.81 13.07 1.27
C LEU A 111 -4.25 13.99 0.11
N THR A 112 -4.96 15.07 0.40
CA THR A 112 -5.51 16.00 -0.60
C THR A 112 -4.87 17.39 -0.55
N LEU A 113 -3.65 17.50 0.00
CA LEU A 113 -2.90 18.75 -0.07
C LEU A 113 -2.43 18.96 -1.51
N PRO A 114 -2.35 20.21 -2.01
CA PRO A 114 -1.77 20.47 -3.32
C PRO A 114 -0.33 19.94 -3.41
N GLY A 115 -0.09 18.96 -4.30
CA GLY A 115 1.20 18.29 -4.47
C GLY A 115 1.30 16.93 -3.78
N SER A 116 0.27 16.49 -3.03
CA SER A 116 0.20 15.12 -2.49
C SER A 116 0.15 14.06 -3.58
N GLU A 117 -0.41 14.39 -4.75
CA GLU A 117 -0.59 13.46 -5.87
C GLU A 117 0.73 12.83 -6.28
N LYS A 118 1.81 13.62 -6.30
CA LYS A 118 3.15 13.15 -6.68
C LYS A 118 3.68 12.09 -5.71
N VAL A 119 3.50 12.29 -4.40
CA VAL A 119 3.98 11.33 -3.37
C VAL A 119 3.17 10.04 -3.42
N ILE A 120 1.87 10.15 -3.65
CA ILE A 120 0.99 8.98 -3.79
C ILE A 120 1.33 8.20 -5.06
N GLU A 121 1.59 8.90 -6.16
CA GLU A 121 2.03 8.30 -7.43
C GLU A 121 3.41 7.63 -7.29
N GLU A 122 4.36 8.26 -6.60
CA GLU A 122 5.68 7.67 -6.28
C GLU A 122 5.54 6.37 -5.49
N LEU A 123 4.69 6.33 -4.45
CA LEU A 123 4.40 5.08 -3.70
C LEU A 123 3.82 4.00 -4.62
N GLY A 124 2.81 4.36 -5.42
CA GLY A 124 2.16 3.41 -6.32
C GLY A 124 3.12 2.86 -7.38
N ASN A 125 3.98 3.70 -7.93
CA ASN A 125 4.99 3.28 -8.91
C ASN A 125 6.07 2.40 -8.27
N ALA A 126 6.55 2.74 -7.08
CA ALA A 126 7.50 1.92 -6.35
C ALA A 126 6.91 0.54 -5.99
N ALA A 127 5.67 0.49 -5.52
CA ALA A 127 4.98 -0.78 -5.26
C ALA A 127 4.79 -1.62 -6.53
N ALA A 128 4.48 -0.99 -7.67
CA ALA A 128 4.34 -1.67 -8.95
C ALA A 128 5.68 -2.25 -9.45
N GLU A 129 6.76 -1.47 -9.34
CA GLU A 129 8.11 -1.92 -9.70
C GLU A 129 8.55 -3.11 -8.86
N ARG A 130 8.36 -3.05 -7.53
CA ARG A 130 8.70 -4.16 -6.64
C ARG A 130 7.87 -5.41 -6.87
N LEU A 131 6.57 -5.25 -7.18
CA LEU A 131 5.74 -6.37 -7.60
C LEU A 131 6.27 -7.02 -8.88
N GLU A 132 6.59 -6.21 -9.89
CA GLU A 132 7.13 -6.69 -11.17
C GLU A 132 8.47 -7.43 -10.99
N ASP A 133 9.38 -6.84 -10.22
CA ASP A 133 10.69 -7.41 -9.92
C ASP A 133 10.58 -8.72 -9.14
N GLY A 134 9.74 -8.77 -8.12
CA GLY A 134 9.53 -9.98 -7.34
C GLY A 134 8.90 -11.10 -8.16
N LEU A 135 7.89 -10.81 -8.98
CA LEU A 135 7.26 -11.82 -9.85
C LEU A 135 8.22 -12.33 -10.94
N ARG A 136 9.14 -11.49 -11.41
CA ARG A 136 10.11 -11.84 -12.45
C ARG A 136 11.28 -12.66 -11.91
N SER A 137 11.73 -12.36 -10.68
CA SER A 137 12.90 -13.00 -10.07
C SER A 137 12.56 -14.25 -9.27
N ALA A 138 11.32 -14.43 -8.84
CA ALA A 138 10.87 -15.59 -8.07
C ALA A 138 10.89 -16.89 -8.89
N SER A 139 11.24 -17.98 -8.19
CA SER A 139 11.20 -19.34 -8.73
C SER A 139 9.89 -20.08 -8.44
N ASP A 140 9.16 -19.64 -7.40
CA ASP A 140 7.85 -20.16 -7.02
C ASP A 140 7.01 -19.09 -6.29
N LEU A 141 5.82 -19.47 -5.81
CA LEU A 141 4.95 -18.58 -5.07
C LEU A 141 5.49 -18.18 -3.70
N TYR A 142 6.29 -19.04 -3.07
CA TYR A 142 6.90 -18.75 -1.77
C TYR A 142 7.91 -17.61 -1.89
N ASP A 143 8.79 -17.67 -2.90
CA ASP A 143 9.76 -16.61 -3.19
C ASP A 143 9.09 -15.27 -3.52
N SER A 144 7.94 -15.31 -4.20
CA SER A 144 7.22 -14.10 -4.63
C SER A 144 6.30 -13.50 -3.57
N SER A 145 6.04 -14.19 -2.45
CA SER A 145 4.94 -13.83 -1.53
C SER A 145 5.11 -12.45 -0.90
N SER A 146 6.35 -12.02 -0.63
CA SER A 146 6.65 -10.68 -0.13
C SER A 146 6.27 -9.61 -1.14
N ALA A 147 6.69 -9.80 -2.41
CA ALA A 147 6.39 -8.87 -3.50
C ALA A 147 4.89 -8.82 -3.83
N ILE A 148 4.17 -9.93 -3.66
CA ILE A 148 2.70 -9.94 -3.77
C ILE A 148 2.05 -9.05 -2.70
N GLY A 149 2.71 -8.80 -1.57
CA GLY A 149 2.30 -7.77 -0.60
C GLY A 149 2.12 -6.38 -1.23
N CYS A 150 2.98 -6.01 -2.20
CA CYS A 150 2.85 -4.74 -2.93
C CYS A 150 1.53 -4.62 -3.70
N LEU A 151 0.94 -5.74 -4.15
CA LEU A 151 -0.38 -5.73 -4.78
C LEU A 151 -1.44 -5.15 -3.83
N GLY A 152 -1.30 -5.35 -2.52
CA GLY A 152 -2.19 -4.76 -1.53
C GLY A 152 -2.16 -3.23 -1.54
N VAL A 153 -0.98 -2.62 -1.65
CA VAL A 153 -0.81 -1.17 -1.72
C VAL A 153 -1.47 -0.64 -2.99
N LEU A 154 -1.21 -1.29 -4.13
CA LEU A 154 -1.80 -0.91 -5.42
C LEU A 154 -3.33 -0.97 -5.39
N LEU A 155 -3.91 -1.98 -4.73
CA LEU A 155 -5.35 -2.12 -4.58
C LEU A 155 -5.98 -1.02 -3.73
N GLU A 156 -5.40 -0.70 -2.59
CA GLU A 156 -5.86 0.40 -1.72
C GLU A 156 -5.84 1.74 -2.48
N LEU A 157 -4.76 2.03 -3.20
CA LEU A 157 -4.63 3.25 -4.00
C LEU A 157 -5.63 3.28 -5.16
N ALA A 158 -5.78 2.18 -5.91
CA ALA A 158 -6.63 2.11 -7.09
C ALA A 158 -8.13 2.21 -6.76
N VAL A 159 -8.58 1.52 -5.71
CA VAL A 159 -9.99 1.57 -5.28
C VAL A 159 -10.41 2.97 -4.82
N ARG A 160 -9.45 3.78 -4.36
CA ARG A 160 -9.66 5.18 -3.97
C ARG A 160 -9.38 6.18 -5.10
N GLY A 161 -9.04 5.72 -6.29
CA GLY A 161 -8.80 6.57 -7.47
C GLY A 161 -7.50 7.37 -7.41
N HIS A 162 -6.56 6.97 -6.56
CA HIS A 162 -5.28 7.66 -6.35
C HIS A 162 -4.17 7.17 -7.26
N TRP A 163 -4.31 5.98 -7.82
CA TRP A 163 -3.32 5.38 -8.71
C TRP A 163 -4.01 4.41 -9.67
N SER A 164 -3.41 4.16 -10.84
CA SER A 164 -3.92 3.14 -11.76
C SER A 164 -2.79 2.49 -12.55
N ALA A 165 -2.86 1.17 -12.66
CA ALA A 165 -1.93 0.40 -13.47
C ALA A 165 -2.25 0.53 -14.97
N ARG A 166 -1.22 0.41 -15.81
CA ARG A 166 -1.41 0.12 -17.24
C ARG A 166 -2.01 -1.27 -17.40
N ARG A 167 -2.92 -1.44 -18.36
CA ARG A 167 -3.62 -2.72 -18.58
C ARG A 167 -2.64 -3.85 -18.88
N GLU A 168 -1.62 -3.54 -19.67
CA GLU A 168 -0.59 -4.46 -20.12
C GLU A 168 0.21 -4.99 -18.92
N ALA A 169 0.58 -4.10 -17.99
CA ALA A 169 1.30 -4.49 -16.76
C ALA A 169 0.47 -5.46 -15.90
N VAL A 170 -0.83 -5.19 -15.70
CA VAL A 170 -1.69 -6.11 -14.92
C VAL A 170 -1.84 -7.47 -15.60
N GLU A 171 -1.85 -7.50 -16.92
CA GLU A 171 -1.88 -8.76 -17.68
C GLU A 171 -0.57 -9.53 -17.57
N GLU A 172 0.57 -8.84 -17.63
CA GLU A 172 1.89 -9.43 -17.39
C GLU A 172 1.99 -10.02 -15.98
N TRP A 173 1.55 -9.29 -14.94
CA TRP A 173 1.51 -9.82 -13.58
C TRP A 173 0.63 -11.06 -13.46
N ARG A 174 -0.52 -11.08 -14.14
CA ARG A 174 -1.43 -12.23 -14.16
C ARG A 174 -0.76 -13.47 -14.77
N LEU A 175 -0.01 -13.29 -15.86
CA LEU A 175 0.73 -14.37 -16.50
C LEU A 175 1.89 -14.85 -15.63
N SER A 176 2.62 -13.94 -14.98
CA SER A 176 3.70 -14.31 -14.06
C SER A 176 3.20 -15.09 -12.86
N VAL A 177 2.09 -14.67 -12.24
CA VAL A 177 1.45 -15.42 -11.14
C VAL A 177 1.00 -16.81 -11.60
N ALA A 178 0.47 -16.94 -12.82
CA ALA A 178 0.07 -18.25 -13.36
C ALA A 178 1.28 -19.17 -13.59
N ARG A 179 2.39 -18.63 -14.08
CA ARG A 179 3.65 -19.37 -14.23
C ARG A 179 4.17 -19.87 -12.87
N LEU A 180 4.24 -18.98 -11.87
CA LEU A 180 4.69 -19.33 -10.53
C LEU A 180 3.79 -20.38 -9.87
N ASP A 181 2.49 -20.31 -10.12
CA ASP A 181 1.52 -21.32 -9.69
C ASP A 181 1.85 -22.71 -10.30
N GLU A 182 2.17 -22.80 -11.59
CA GLU A 182 2.56 -24.07 -12.22
C GLU A 182 3.89 -24.62 -11.68
N GLU A 183 4.82 -23.74 -11.29
CA GLU A 183 6.14 -24.10 -10.76
C GLU A 183 6.10 -24.50 -9.27
N THR A 184 5.08 -24.07 -8.53
CA THR A 184 4.93 -24.35 -7.09
C THR A 184 4.36 -25.75 -6.87
N GLY A 185 5.23 -26.70 -6.46
CA GLY A 185 4.83 -28.09 -6.21
C GLY A 185 4.32 -28.39 -4.79
N ASP A 186 4.80 -27.65 -3.80
CA ASP A 186 4.53 -27.90 -2.37
C ASP A 186 3.34 -27.10 -1.84
N GLU A 187 2.71 -27.59 -0.77
CA GLU A 187 1.63 -26.90 -0.03
C GLU A 187 0.47 -26.37 -0.91
N ARG A 188 0.09 -27.14 -1.94
CA ARG A 188 -0.92 -26.74 -2.94
C ARG A 188 -2.24 -26.22 -2.36
N ASP A 189 -2.79 -26.92 -1.36
CA ASP A 189 -4.06 -26.54 -0.73
C ASP A 189 -3.98 -25.17 -0.02
N PHE A 190 -2.80 -24.80 0.48
CA PHE A 190 -2.56 -23.50 1.08
C PHE A 190 -2.53 -22.39 0.02
N TRP A 191 -1.87 -22.64 -1.11
CA TRP A 191 -1.73 -21.67 -2.19
C TRP A 191 -3.05 -21.40 -2.92
N ASP A 192 -3.97 -22.35 -2.99
CA ASP A 192 -5.25 -22.18 -3.68
C ASP A 192 -6.06 -20.98 -3.16
N ASP A 193 -6.18 -20.87 -1.84
CA ASP A 193 -6.89 -19.77 -1.18
C ASP A 193 -6.17 -18.43 -1.32
N TYR A 194 -4.83 -18.43 -1.27
CA TYR A 194 -4.01 -17.24 -1.44
C TYR A 194 -4.10 -16.73 -2.89
N LEU A 195 -3.92 -17.62 -3.88
CA LEU A 195 -4.03 -17.31 -5.30
C LEU A 195 -5.42 -16.84 -5.69
N ALA A 196 -6.48 -17.39 -5.08
CA ALA A 196 -7.84 -16.92 -5.31
C ALA A 196 -7.97 -15.42 -4.99
N ARG A 197 -7.32 -14.95 -3.91
CA ARG A 197 -7.27 -13.53 -3.52
C ARG A 197 -6.39 -12.72 -4.46
N VAL A 198 -5.19 -13.19 -4.80
CA VAL A 198 -4.30 -12.52 -5.78
C VAL A 198 -5.03 -12.31 -7.10
N ARG A 199 -5.64 -13.37 -7.65
CA ARG A 199 -6.42 -13.32 -8.90
C ARG A 199 -7.60 -12.36 -8.79
N ARG A 200 -8.28 -12.31 -7.64
CA ARG A 200 -9.36 -11.34 -7.40
C ARG A 200 -8.84 -9.91 -7.38
N GLY A 201 -7.71 -9.65 -6.72
CA GLY A 201 -7.02 -8.36 -6.72
C GLY A 201 -6.65 -7.89 -8.12
N LEU A 202 -5.96 -8.73 -8.90
CA LEU A 202 -5.60 -8.41 -10.28
C LEU A 202 -6.83 -8.11 -11.15
N ARG A 203 -7.94 -8.85 -10.98
CA ARG A 203 -9.21 -8.54 -11.66
C ARG A 203 -9.79 -7.19 -11.25
N LEU A 204 -9.66 -6.79 -10.00
CA LEU A 204 -10.08 -5.44 -9.56
C LEU A 204 -9.25 -4.37 -10.28
N LEU A 205 -7.93 -4.51 -10.35
CA LEU A 205 -7.08 -3.54 -11.05
C LEU A 205 -7.41 -3.41 -12.56
N GLN A 206 -7.95 -4.46 -13.19
CA GLN A 206 -8.40 -4.41 -14.59
C GLN A 206 -9.79 -3.76 -14.77
N SER A 207 -10.55 -3.62 -13.68
CA SER A 207 -11.93 -3.13 -13.69
C SER A 207 -12.02 -1.70 -14.21
N PRO A 208 -12.96 -1.39 -15.12
CA PRO A 208 -13.20 -0.02 -15.58
C PRO A 208 -13.48 0.98 -14.44
N ARG A 209 -13.96 0.50 -13.29
CA ARG A 209 -14.28 1.31 -12.10
C ARG A 209 -13.05 1.95 -11.45
N TYR A 210 -11.88 1.34 -11.61
CA TYR A 210 -10.64 1.75 -10.95
C TYR A 210 -9.58 2.21 -11.96
N ARG A 211 -10.02 2.50 -13.19
CA ARG A 211 -9.18 3.17 -14.18
C ARG A 211 -9.17 4.66 -13.83
N GLY A 212 -7.97 5.22 -13.65
CA GLY A 212 -7.81 6.66 -13.57
C GLY A 212 -8.45 7.35 -14.78
N PRO A 213 -8.73 8.66 -14.70
CA PRO A 213 -9.24 9.40 -15.84
C PRO A 213 -8.35 9.14 -17.06
N ARG A 214 -8.94 8.79 -18.20
CA ARG A 214 -8.19 8.63 -19.45
C ARG A 214 -7.40 9.92 -19.68
N PRO A 215 -6.09 9.86 -19.98
CA PRO A 215 -5.38 11.05 -20.40
C PRO A 215 -6.11 11.63 -21.62
N SER A 216 -6.57 12.87 -21.48
CA SER A 216 -7.09 13.66 -22.60
C SER A 216 -5.92 13.91 -23.55
N HIS A 217 -5.98 13.29 -24.72
CA HIS A 217 -5.10 13.59 -25.86
C HIS A 217 -5.49 14.93 -26.50
#